data_AF-A0A974NL88-F1
#
_entry.id   AF-A0A974NL88-F1
#
_cell.length_a   1.000
_cell.length_b   1.000
_cell.length_c   1.000
_cell.angle_alpha   90.00
_cell.angle_beta   90.00
_cell.angle_gamma   90.00
#
_symmetry.space_group_name_H-M   'P 1'
#
loop_
_entity.id
_entity.type
_entity.pdbx_description
1 polymer ?
#
loop_
_entity_poly.entity_id
_entity_poly.type
_entity_poly.pdbx_seq_one_letter_code
_entity_poly.pdbx_strand_id
1 'polypeptide(L)'
;MSIWTVRLILSMALLSSLFLLTSCESEITHKEPVEDNPRQESLPLTDPDNLKIPVIESEKVDKVYGWLDNETILYSVQQSNRKEAVIKTWKMTEKAGEEFHYPAEQIIDVSISPDQSFVLVHTASTADTASLVILTHTGDVQYSFSIPSVELTYEWNIYEPGTLFLSGFNRDWSYTSYIVNGGKKSLETVKAPQPFLQWGSKDEIWYLDWNEEQPNLTAPLFKQNLADAQKKGIMLDIIYFKKMKHSYFVIRDESETFSKATYTFYNEKNQSLAAFKIPHLKNFSDWLIPYYDYNETKQTLLTFAPDKAGNVDQYTGSFSLLSFNWKTGTQEKEMTQLENEPLSCSQNQDWCLYGYQFENIIDMNGKEVYPLFKQ
;
A
#
# COMPACT_ATOMS: atom_id res chain seq x y z
N MET A 1 -7.02 64.23 8.63
CA MET A 1 -8.29 63.48 8.81
C MET A 1 -9.02 64.10 9.98
N SER A 2 -10.22 64.65 9.77
CA SER A 2 -10.94 65.35 10.84
C SER A 2 -11.52 64.34 11.84
N ILE A 3 -11.70 64.74 13.10
CA ILE A 3 -12.29 63.90 14.16
C ILE A 3 -13.68 63.35 13.76
N TRP A 4 -14.37 64.05 12.86
CA TRP A 4 -15.62 63.61 12.24
C TRP A 4 -15.45 62.40 11.32
N THR A 5 -14.38 62.35 10.52
CA THR A 5 -14.11 61.20 9.63
C THR A 5 -13.78 59.92 10.39
N VAL A 6 -13.08 60.03 11.52
CA VAL A 6 -12.75 58.85 12.36
C VAL A 6 -13.98 58.33 13.12
N ARG A 7 -14.86 59.22 13.61
CA ARG A 7 -16.12 58.82 14.25
C ARG A 7 -17.11 58.19 13.27
N LEU A 8 -17.14 58.65 12.01
CA LEU A 8 -18.00 58.07 10.98
C LEU A 8 -17.55 56.63 10.65
N ILE A 9 -16.24 56.41 10.46
CA ILE A 9 -15.67 55.10 10.15
C ILE A 9 -15.84 54.12 11.33
N LEU A 10 -15.64 54.55 12.58
CA LEU A 10 -15.88 53.70 13.74
C LEU A 10 -17.37 53.34 13.91
N SER A 11 -18.28 54.29 13.64
CA SER A 11 -19.72 54.03 13.72
C SER A 11 -20.20 53.06 12.63
N MET A 12 -19.59 53.13 11.43
CA MET A 12 -19.92 52.26 10.31
C MET A 12 -19.34 50.84 10.48
N ALA A 13 -18.17 50.71 11.11
CA ALA A 13 -17.60 49.42 11.51
C ALA A 13 -18.45 48.74 12.61
N LEU A 14 -18.91 49.50 13.62
CA LEU A 14 -19.73 48.96 14.71
C LEU A 14 -21.12 48.51 14.22
N LEU A 15 -21.71 49.23 13.26
CA LEU A 15 -22.99 48.85 12.64
C LEU A 15 -22.85 47.59 11.77
N SER A 16 -21.70 47.40 11.09
CA SER A 16 -21.47 46.23 10.25
C SER A 16 -21.31 44.92 11.04
N SER A 17 -20.80 45.00 12.27
CA SER A 17 -20.69 43.84 13.19
C SER A 17 -22.02 43.39 13.79
N LEU A 18 -23.05 44.25 13.78
CA LEU A 18 -24.39 43.92 14.30
C LEU A 18 -25.26 43.16 13.28
N PHE A 19 -24.92 43.19 11.99
CA PHE A 19 -25.65 42.46 10.93
C PHE A 19 -25.10 41.04 10.64
N LEU A 20 -24.00 40.63 11.29
CA LEU A 20 -23.45 39.27 11.16
C LEU A 20 -23.98 38.28 12.22
N LEU A 21 -24.87 38.71 13.12
CA LEU A 21 -25.44 37.85 14.18
C LEU A 21 -26.89 37.41 13.92
N THR A 22 -27.44 37.65 12.71
CA THR A 22 -28.79 37.22 12.36
C THR A 22 -28.84 36.55 10.99
N SER A 23 -28.41 35.28 10.94
CA SER A 23 -28.69 34.30 9.88
C SER A 23 -28.10 32.96 10.36
N CYS A 24 -28.80 31.84 10.52
CA CYS A 24 -30.18 31.47 10.24
C CYS A 24 -30.51 30.34 11.23
N GLU A 25 -31.51 30.53 12.09
CA GLU A 25 -32.16 29.43 12.82
C GLU A 25 -33.24 28.90 11.89
N SER A 26 -32.98 27.75 11.25
CA SER A 26 -33.97 27.03 10.44
C SER A 26 -34.73 26.05 11.32
N GLU A 27 -36.04 26.26 11.32
CA GLU A 27 -37.13 25.51 11.93
C GLU A 27 -36.85 24.03 12.20
N ILE A 28 -37.07 23.64 13.46
CA ILE A 28 -37.22 22.25 13.89
C ILE A 28 -38.52 21.73 13.26
N THR A 29 -38.41 21.24 12.04
CA THR A 29 -39.40 20.33 11.46
C THR A 29 -39.21 18.99 12.14
N HIS A 30 -40.25 18.51 12.83
CA HIS A 30 -40.35 17.15 13.34
C HIS A 30 -39.97 16.16 12.22
N LYS A 31 -38.74 15.63 12.28
CA LYS A 31 -38.41 14.40 11.55
C LYS A 31 -39.10 13.26 12.30
N GLU A 32 -39.97 12.56 11.59
CA GLU A 32 -40.40 11.22 11.95
C GLU A 32 -39.19 10.36 12.33
N PRO A 33 -39.35 9.37 13.23
CA PRO A 33 -38.24 8.52 13.65
C PRO A 33 -37.67 7.87 12.40
N VAL A 34 -36.41 8.16 12.11
CA VAL A 34 -35.63 7.36 11.16
C VAL A 34 -35.60 5.96 11.76
N GLU A 35 -36.32 5.04 11.10
CA GLU A 35 -36.17 3.61 11.37
C GLU A 35 -34.69 3.27 11.39
N ASP A 36 -34.31 2.61 12.49
CA ASP A 36 -33.00 2.03 12.77
C ASP A 36 -32.49 1.33 11.49
N ASN A 37 -31.60 1.99 10.76
CA ASN A 37 -30.90 1.36 9.65
C ASN A 37 -30.05 0.25 10.30
N PRO A 38 -30.09 -0.99 9.77
CA PRO A 38 -29.63 -2.15 10.50
C PRO A 38 -28.16 -1.97 10.87
N ARG A 39 -27.94 -1.94 12.19
CA ARG A 39 -26.78 -2.41 12.92
C ARG A 39 -25.77 -3.07 11.96
N GLN A 40 -24.54 -2.55 11.87
CA GLN A 40 -23.39 -3.28 11.33
C GLN A 40 -23.54 -4.72 11.81
N GLU A 41 -23.82 -5.65 10.89
CA GLU A 41 -23.76 -7.05 11.22
C GLU A 41 -22.35 -7.28 11.72
N SER A 42 -22.25 -7.61 13.01
CA SER A 42 -20.99 -8.08 13.57
C SER A 42 -20.62 -9.28 12.72
N LEU A 43 -19.47 -9.21 12.06
CA LEU A 43 -18.89 -10.33 11.33
C LEU A 43 -19.02 -11.58 12.23
N PRO A 44 -19.45 -12.72 11.68
CA PRO A 44 -19.66 -13.93 12.47
C PRO A 44 -18.39 -14.24 13.28
N LEU A 45 -18.53 -14.26 14.62
CA LEU A 45 -17.44 -14.56 15.57
C LEU A 45 -17.05 -16.06 15.60
N THR A 46 -17.45 -16.82 14.59
CA THR A 46 -17.16 -18.24 14.48
C THR A 46 -15.82 -18.38 13.79
N ASP A 47 -14.82 -18.86 14.53
CA ASP A 47 -13.50 -19.14 13.94
C ASP A 47 -13.69 -20.19 12.83
N PRO A 48 -13.19 -19.96 11.61
CA PRO A 48 -13.21 -21.01 10.59
C PRO A 48 -12.46 -22.23 11.13
N ASP A 49 -12.91 -23.44 10.77
CA ASP A 49 -12.57 -24.72 11.42
C ASP A 49 -11.04 -25.05 11.53
N ASN A 50 -10.16 -24.22 10.96
CA ASN A 50 -8.70 -24.38 10.98
C ASN A 50 -7.89 -23.14 11.43
N LEU A 51 -8.52 -22.00 11.69
CA LEU A 51 -7.82 -20.77 12.10
C LEU A 51 -7.80 -20.66 13.62
N LYS A 52 -6.62 -20.77 14.23
CA LYS A 52 -6.46 -20.60 15.68
C LYS A 52 -6.06 -19.17 16.00
N ILE A 53 -7.01 -18.25 15.87
CA ILE A 53 -6.84 -16.83 16.23
C ILE A 53 -6.19 -16.73 17.63
N PRO A 54 -5.09 -15.96 17.79
CA PRO A 54 -4.41 -15.87 19.06
C PRO A 54 -5.26 -15.01 19.99
N VAL A 55 -5.41 -15.46 21.23
CA VAL A 55 -6.07 -14.66 22.26
C VAL A 55 -5.01 -13.74 22.85
N ILE A 56 -5.12 -12.44 22.57
CA ILE A 56 -4.14 -11.44 23.01
C ILE A 56 -4.71 -10.71 24.22
N GLU A 57 -4.55 -11.30 25.41
CA GLU A 57 -5.19 -10.81 26.64
C GLU A 57 -4.52 -9.55 27.25
N SER A 58 -3.27 -9.25 26.91
CA SER A 58 -2.47 -8.20 27.59
C SER A 58 -1.57 -7.35 26.69
N GLU A 59 -1.68 -7.53 25.38
CA GLU A 59 -0.90 -6.78 24.39
C GLU A 59 -1.85 -6.09 23.43
N LYS A 60 -1.48 -4.91 22.95
CA LYS A 60 -2.20 -4.24 21.88
C LYS A 60 -1.48 -4.55 20.58
N VAL A 61 -2.18 -5.16 19.62
CA VAL A 61 -1.64 -5.30 18.26
C VAL A 61 -1.59 -3.93 17.62
N ASP A 62 -0.42 -3.57 17.09
CA ASP A 62 -0.23 -2.29 16.42
C ASP A 62 -0.47 -2.42 14.92
N LYS A 63 0.16 -3.40 14.27
CA LYS A 63 0.04 -3.66 12.82
C LYS A 63 0.49 -5.08 12.47
N VAL A 64 -0.15 -5.70 11.48
CA VAL A 64 0.36 -6.88 10.77
C VAL A 64 1.11 -6.42 9.52
N TYR A 65 2.23 -7.06 9.19
CA TYR A 65 3.14 -6.64 8.12
C TYR A 65 3.14 -7.56 6.90
N GLY A 66 2.62 -8.78 7.02
CA GLY A 66 2.55 -9.73 5.91
C GLY A 66 2.91 -11.15 6.30
N TRP A 67 3.09 -11.98 5.27
CA TRP A 67 3.36 -13.41 5.36
C TRP A 67 4.85 -13.73 5.30
N LEU A 68 5.37 -14.42 6.32
CA LEU A 68 6.70 -15.04 6.28
C LEU A 68 6.69 -16.37 5.53
N ASP A 69 5.55 -17.07 5.54
CA ASP A 69 5.31 -18.29 4.76
C ASP A 69 3.78 -18.45 4.53
N ASN A 70 3.29 -19.65 4.21
CA ASN A 70 1.85 -19.86 3.95
C ASN A 70 0.95 -19.77 5.18
N GLU A 71 1.51 -19.92 6.37
CA GLU A 71 0.79 -20.07 7.63
C GLU A 71 1.30 -19.11 8.71
N THR A 72 2.43 -18.42 8.50
CA THR A 72 3.06 -17.55 9.49
C THR A 72 3.00 -16.10 9.05
N ILE A 73 2.44 -15.24 9.90
CA ILE A 73 2.46 -13.79 9.70
C ILE A 73 3.44 -13.10 10.64
N LEU A 74 3.91 -11.93 10.22
CA LEU A 74 4.70 -11.01 11.02
C LEU A 74 3.82 -9.86 11.51
N TYR A 75 3.90 -9.51 12.79
CA TYR A 75 3.10 -8.45 13.38
C TYR A 75 3.83 -7.77 14.54
N SER A 76 3.39 -6.57 14.91
CA SER A 76 3.92 -5.86 16.07
C SER A 76 2.88 -5.72 17.19
N VAL A 77 3.39 -5.73 18.42
CA VAL A 77 2.60 -5.54 19.62
C VAL A 77 3.23 -4.52 20.56
N GLN A 78 2.40 -3.66 21.12
CA GLN A 78 2.77 -2.82 22.25
C GLN A 78 2.60 -3.61 23.54
N GLN A 79 3.71 -3.91 24.22
CA GLN A 79 3.72 -4.57 25.52
C GLN A 79 3.65 -3.54 26.66
N SER A 80 2.88 -3.85 27.71
CA SER A 80 2.65 -2.93 28.84
C SER A 80 3.93 -2.53 29.60
N ASN A 81 4.99 -3.34 29.53
CA ASN A 81 6.27 -3.12 30.22
C ASN A 81 7.37 -2.52 29.32
N ARG A 82 7.06 -2.21 28.05
CA ARG A 82 8.03 -1.64 27.10
C ARG A 82 7.48 -0.37 26.47
N LYS A 83 8.39 0.57 26.21
CA LYS A 83 8.06 1.79 25.46
C LYS A 83 7.92 1.50 23.97
N GLU A 84 8.85 0.74 23.41
CA GLU A 84 8.86 0.40 21.98
C GLU A 84 8.16 -0.94 21.74
N ALA A 85 7.46 -1.03 20.62
CA ALA A 85 6.76 -2.24 20.18
C ALA A 85 7.73 -3.39 19.89
N VAL A 86 7.23 -4.61 20.05
CA VAL A 86 7.96 -5.86 19.77
C VAL A 86 7.42 -6.46 18.48
N ILE A 87 8.31 -6.94 17.61
CA ILE A 87 7.91 -7.68 16.41
C ILE A 87 7.84 -9.17 16.79
N LYS A 88 6.74 -9.80 16.42
CA LYS A 88 6.41 -11.19 16.67
C LYS A 88 6.00 -11.92 15.40
N THR A 89 6.11 -13.24 15.41
CA THR A 89 5.51 -14.13 14.43
C THR A 89 4.31 -14.83 15.03
N TRP A 90 3.32 -15.15 14.21
CA TRP A 90 2.23 -16.02 14.62
C TRP A 90 1.89 -16.98 13.49
N LYS A 91 1.92 -18.27 13.82
CA LYS A 91 1.49 -19.34 12.93
C LYS A 91 0.00 -19.60 13.13
N MET A 92 -0.79 -19.55 12.05
CA MET A 92 -2.25 -19.68 12.04
C MET A 92 -2.78 -20.96 12.72
N THR A 93 -1.95 -22.01 12.80
CA THR A 93 -2.28 -23.29 13.46
C THR A 93 -2.04 -23.31 14.97
N GLU A 94 -1.49 -22.23 15.52
CA GLU A 94 -1.04 -22.09 16.91
C GLU A 94 -1.79 -20.97 17.61
N LYS A 95 -1.91 -21.03 18.94
CA LYS A 95 -2.68 -20.05 19.73
C LYS A 95 -1.82 -18.93 20.32
N ALA A 96 -0.50 -18.97 20.10
CA ALA A 96 0.45 -18.02 20.66
C ALA A 96 1.44 -17.61 19.58
N GLY A 97 1.86 -16.34 19.63
CA GLY A 97 2.96 -15.85 18.80
C GLY A 97 4.30 -16.01 19.49
N GLU A 98 5.36 -16.02 18.69
CA GLU A 98 6.75 -16.08 19.13
C GLU A 98 7.44 -14.73 18.92
N GLU A 99 8.46 -14.45 19.74
CA GLU A 99 9.25 -13.23 19.60
C GLU A 99 10.15 -13.33 18.37
N PHE A 100 10.15 -12.28 17.53
CA PHE A 100 10.95 -12.24 16.30
C PHE A 100 12.10 -11.26 16.41
N HIS A 101 11.79 -10.01 16.79
CA HIS A 101 12.79 -8.95 16.89
C HIS A 101 12.38 -7.88 17.88
N TYR A 102 13.39 -7.21 18.44
CA TYR A 102 13.24 -6.14 19.40
C TYR A 102 13.84 -4.84 18.86
N PRO A 103 13.04 -4.02 18.15
CA PRO A 103 13.46 -2.70 17.72
C PRO A 103 13.94 -1.85 18.89
N ALA A 104 14.98 -1.05 18.64
CA ALA A 104 15.49 -0.08 19.61
C ALA A 104 14.68 1.23 19.62
N GLU A 105 13.89 1.46 18.58
CA GLU A 105 13.22 2.71 18.25
C GLU A 105 11.81 2.42 17.73
N GLN A 106 11.00 3.47 17.59
CA GLN A 106 9.63 3.35 17.08
C GLN A 106 9.66 2.80 15.65
N ILE A 107 8.87 1.74 15.43
CA ILE A 107 8.69 1.12 14.12
C ILE A 107 7.90 2.08 13.22
N ILE A 108 8.46 2.41 12.07
CA ILE A 108 7.77 3.13 11.00
C ILE A 108 7.14 2.13 10.04
N ASP A 109 7.93 1.15 9.59
CA ASP A 109 7.46 0.14 8.67
C ASP A 109 8.29 -1.14 8.75
N VAL A 110 7.71 -2.25 8.29
CA VAL A 110 8.41 -3.54 8.16
C VAL A 110 7.99 -4.18 6.84
N SER A 111 8.98 -4.65 6.09
CA SER A 111 8.75 -5.31 4.80
C SER A 111 9.45 -6.65 4.71
N ILE A 112 8.72 -7.64 4.21
CA ILE A 112 9.22 -8.98 3.96
C ILE A 112 9.68 -9.04 2.51
N SER A 113 10.89 -9.57 2.28
CA SER A 113 11.42 -9.75 0.93
C SER A 113 10.55 -10.73 0.11
N PRO A 114 10.50 -10.59 -1.23
CA PRO A 114 9.62 -11.42 -2.08
C PRO A 114 9.87 -12.92 -2.01
N ASP A 115 11.08 -13.36 -1.67
CA ASP A 115 11.42 -14.77 -1.46
C ASP A 115 11.38 -15.20 0.02
N GLN A 116 10.89 -14.30 0.89
CA GLN A 116 10.72 -14.47 2.33
C GLN A 116 12.03 -14.73 3.10
N SER A 117 13.19 -14.55 2.47
CA SER A 117 14.47 -14.87 3.12
C SER A 117 14.97 -13.78 4.08
N PHE A 118 14.51 -12.54 3.88
CA PHE A 118 14.84 -11.37 4.68
C PHE A 118 13.63 -10.53 5.07
N VAL A 119 13.79 -9.77 6.16
CA VAL A 119 12.85 -8.75 6.62
C VAL A 119 13.60 -7.43 6.80
N LEU A 120 13.07 -6.33 6.27
CA LEU A 120 13.55 -4.98 6.52
C LEU A 120 12.70 -4.36 7.62
N VAL A 121 13.35 -3.91 8.69
CA VAL A 121 12.73 -3.10 9.75
C VAL A 121 13.22 -1.66 9.59
N HIS A 122 12.29 -0.74 9.40
CA HIS A 122 12.55 0.69 9.33
C HIS A 122 12.05 1.36 10.62
N THR A 123 12.97 1.99 11.34
CA THR A 123 12.69 2.81 12.52
C THR A 123 13.18 4.25 12.32
N ALA A 124 12.66 5.17 13.14
CA ALA A 124 13.12 6.55 13.14
C ALA A 124 13.83 6.86 14.48
N SER A 125 15.10 7.26 14.38
CA SER A 125 15.89 7.75 15.52
C SER A 125 15.63 9.22 15.78
N THR A 126 15.44 9.99 14.70
CA THR A 126 15.11 11.42 14.68
C THR A 126 14.23 11.72 13.47
N ALA A 127 13.69 12.94 13.39
CA ALA A 127 12.84 13.35 12.26
C ALA A 127 13.55 13.39 10.89
N ASP A 128 14.89 13.37 10.86
CA ASP A 128 15.70 13.50 9.63
C ASP A 128 16.61 12.28 9.39
N THR A 129 16.41 11.18 10.12
CA THR A 129 17.25 9.99 10.01
C THR A 129 16.42 8.73 10.06
N ALA A 130 16.50 7.97 8.97
CA ALA A 130 15.96 6.62 8.90
C ALA A 130 17.01 5.61 9.38
N SER A 131 16.62 4.80 10.35
CA SER A 131 17.40 3.66 10.85
C SER A 131 16.82 2.39 10.23
N LEU A 132 17.66 1.59 9.56
CA LEU A 132 17.23 0.38 8.85
C LEU A 132 17.99 -0.82 9.36
N VAL A 133 17.26 -1.92 9.56
CA VAL A 133 17.83 -3.22 9.93
C VAL A 133 17.29 -4.28 8.97
N ILE A 134 18.20 -4.98 8.31
CA ILE A 134 17.89 -6.20 7.55
C ILE A 134 18.08 -7.38 8.49
N LEU A 135 17.01 -8.14 8.67
CA LEU A 135 16.95 -9.36 9.44
C LEU A 135 16.88 -10.58 8.52
N THR A 136 17.35 -11.72 8.99
CA THR A 136 17.06 -13.02 8.37
C THR A 136 15.60 -13.41 8.58
N HIS A 137 15.13 -14.46 7.90
CA HIS A 137 13.84 -15.10 8.15
C HIS A 137 13.62 -15.55 9.62
N THR A 138 14.68 -15.67 10.43
CA THR A 138 14.60 -16.03 11.86
C THR A 138 14.66 -14.85 12.81
N GLY A 139 14.75 -13.62 12.30
CA GLY A 139 14.85 -12.40 13.11
C GLY A 139 16.28 -12.00 13.51
N ASP A 140 17.30 -12.71 13.02
CA ASP A 140 18.69 -12.40 13.30
C ASP A 140 19.16 -11.19 12.51
N VAL A 141 19.87 -10.27 13.16
CA VAL A 141 20.40 -9.06 12.51
C VAL A 141 21.49 -9.40 11.50
N GLN A 142 21.19 -9.21 10.22
CA GLN A 142 22.13 -9.40 9.12
C GLN A 142 22.95 -8.12 8.90
N TYR A 143 22.28 -6.97 8.79
CA TYR A 143 22.90 -5.67 8.53
C TYR A 143 22.09 -4.53 9.14
N SER A 144 22.74 -3.53 9.72
CA SER A 144 22.11 -2.33 10.28
C SER A 144 22.84 -1.09 9.78
N PHE A 145 22.09 -0.07 9.38
CA PHE A 145 22.62 1.17 8.83
C PHE A 145 21.61 2.30 9.01
N SER A 146 22.05 3.54 8.83
CA SER A 146 21.18 4.72 8.86
C SER A 146 21.48 5.61 7.67
N ILE A 147 20.45 6.29 7.17
CA ILE A 147 20.59 7.29 6.10
C ILE A 147 19.86 8.60 6.48
N PRO A 148 20.34 9.76 5.98
CA PRO A 148 19.56 10.99 6.06
C PRO A 148 18.28 10.83 5.25
N SER A 149 17.13 11.00 5.89
CA SER A 149 15.82 10.82 5.27
C SER A 149 14.72 11.35 6.18
N VAL A 150 13.82 12.17 5.63
CA VAL A 150 12.54 12.48 6.30
C VAL A 150 11.45 11.47 5.91
N GLU A 151 11.60 10.88 4.73
CA GLU A 151 10.75 9.84 4.17
C GLU A 151 11.63 8.94 3.30
N LEU A 152 11.24 7.69 3.10
CA LEU A 152 11.93 6.78 2.21
C LEU A 152 10.98 5.89 1.43
N THR A 153 11.45 5.42 0.29
CA THR A 153 10.83 4.33 -0.48
C THR A 153 11.88 3.28 -0.79
N TYR A 154 11.48 2.03 -0.92
CA TYR A 154 12.37 0.92 -1.21
C TYR A 154 11.70 -0.12 -2.10
N GLU A 155 12.52 -0.87 -2.83
CA GLU A 155 12.08 -2.02 -3.63
C GLU A 155 13.11 -3.14 -3.48
N TRP A 156 12.67 -4.31 -3.01
CA TRP A 156 13.48 -5.52 -2.96
C TRP A 156 13.84 -6.02 -4.36
N ASN A 157 15.09 -6.45 -4.53
CA ASN A 157 15.54 -7.08 -5.77
C ASN A 157 15.05 -8.53 -5.86
N ILE A 158 13.97 -8.75 -6.61
CA ILE A 158 13.40 -10.09 -6.87
C ILE A 158 14.37 -11.06 -7.56
N TYR A 159 15.51 -10.57 -8.08
CA TYR A 159 16.55 -11.35 -8.76
C TYR A 159 17.78 -11.61 -7.90
N GLU A 160 17.96 -10.89 -6.79
CA GLU A 160 19.10 -11.02 -5.88
C GLU A 160 18.64 -10.88 -4.41
N PRO A 161 18.42 -12.01 -3.71
CA PRO A 161 17.97 -12.02 -2.32
C PRO A 161 18.83 -11.16 -1.40
N GLY A 162 18.18 -10.42 -0.50
CA GLY A 162 18.85 -9.54 0.45
C GLY A 162 19.43 -8.26 -0.15
N THR A 163 19.13 -7.96 -1.41
CA THR A 163 19.44 -6.69 -2.06
C THR A 163 18.18 -5.84 -2.19
N LEU A 164 18.26 -4.55 -1.88
CA LEU A 164 17.18 -3.60 -2.12
C LEU A 164 17.70 -2.30 -2.74
N PHE A 165 16.83 -1.68 -3.54
CA PHE A 165 16.95 -0.29 -3.91
C PHE A 165 16.25 0.56 -2.85
N LEU A 166 16.83 1.71 -2.50
CA LEU A 166 16.32 2.64 -1.49
C LEU A 166 16.46 4.06 -2.02
N SER A 167 15.41 4.89 -1.91
CA SER A 167 15.50 6.33 -2.11
C SER A 167 15.12 7.03 -0.81
N GLY A 168 16.05 7.83 -0.29
CA GLY A 168 15.80 8.69 0.87
C GLY A 168 15.54 10.13 0.43
N PHE A 169 14.46 10.72 0.95
CA PHE A 169 14.04 12.08 0.62
C PHE A 169 14.51 13.09 1.67
N ASN A 170 14.91 14.26 1.19
CA ASN A 170 15.18 15.44 1.98
C ASN A 170 13.89 16.28 2.14
N ARG A 171 13.91 17.26 3.04
CA ARG A 171 12.77 18.18 3.27
C ARG A 171 12.35 18.98 2.03
N ASP A 172 13.25 19.19 1.09
CA ASP A 172 13.00 19.90 -0.17
C ASP A 172 12.56 18.96 -1.30
N TRP A 173 12.26 17.69 -0.98
CA TRP A 173 11.89 16.62 -1.91
C TRP A 173 12.98 16.17 -2.88
N SER A 174 14.20 16.73 -2.78
CA SER A 174 15.36 16.10 -3.42
C SER A 174 15.60 14.72 -2.78
N TYR A 175 16.12 13.78 -3.56
CA TYR A 175 16.36 12.42 -3.08
C TYR A 175 17.79 11.96 -3.32
N THR A 176 18.25 11.04 -2.48
CA THR A 176 19.46 10.25 -2.71
C THR A 176 19.09 8.78 -2.78
N SER A 177 19.57 8.10 -3.81
CA SER A 177 19.29 6.68 -3.99
C SER A 177 20.47 5.79 -3.66
N TYR A 178 20.17 4.59 -3.18
CA TYR A 178 21.14 3.63 -2.71
C TYR A 178 20.79 2.22 -3.18
N ILE A 179 21.82 1.39 -3.37
CA ILE A 179 21.72 -0.06 -3.38
C ILE A 179 22.27 -0.58 -2.07
N VAL A 180 21.45 -1.36 -1.37
CA VAL A 180 21.83 -2.03 -0.12
C VAL A 180 21.95 -3.51 -0.40
N ASN A 181 23.03 -4.13 0.07
CA ASN A 181 23.17 -5.59 0.06
C ASN A 181 23.40 -6.09 1.49
N GLY A 182 22.40 -6.73 2.08
CA GLY A 182 22.45 -7.25 3.44
C GLY A 182 23.49 -8.36 3.62
N GLY A 183 23.67 -9.21 2.60
CA GLY A 183 24.67 -10.29 2.62
C GLY A 183 26.11 -9.75 2.69
N LYS A 184 26.41 -8.76 1.83
CA LYS A 184 27.73 -8.10 1.74
C LYS A 184 27.92 -6.99 2.79
N LYS A 185 26.85 -6.58 3.47
CA LYS A 185 26.81 -5.45 4.42
C LYS A 185 27.31 -4.16 3.77
N SER A 186 26.84 -3.89 2.56
CA SER A 186 27.22 -2.71 1.78
C SER A 186 26.03 -1.79 1.51
N LEU A 187 26.34 -0.50 1.41
CA LEU A 187 25.45 0.58 1.06
C LEU A 187 26.16 1.47 0.04
N GLU A 188 25.65 1.53 -1.18
CA GLU A 188 26.28 2.24 -2.30
C GLU A 188 25.31 3.26 -2.87
N THR A 189 25.75 4.52 -3.01
CA THR A 189 24.94 5.55 -3.66
C THR A 189 24.89 5.32 -5.17
N VAL A 190 23.71 5.44 -5.76
CA VAL A 190 23.47 5.28 -7.21
C VAL A 190 22.73 6.46 -7.79
N LYS A 191 22.98 6.72 -9.08
CA LYS A 191 22.22 7.72 -9.85
C LYS A 191 20.97 7.07 -10.43
N ALA A 192 19.86 7.21 -9.71
CA ALA A 192 18.55 6.76 -10.16
C ALA A 192 17.83 7.87 -10.95
N PRO A 193 17.20 7.55 -12.10
CA PRO A 193 16.48 8.52 -12.91
C PRO A 193 15.15 8.96 -12.29
N GLN A 194 14.61 8.16 -11.38
CA GLN A 194 13.37 8.40 -10.64
C GLN A 194 13.53 7.81 -9.22
N PRO A 195 12.86 8.35 -8.20
CA PRO A 195 12.95 7.79 -6.85
C PRO A 195 12.14 6.50 -6.69
N PHE A 196 11.18 6.23 -7.58
CA PHE A 196 10.33 5.04 -7.59
C PHE A 196 10.69 4.14 -8.78
N LEU A 197 11.24 2.96 -8.49
CA LEU A 197 11.74 2.02 -9.49
C LEU A 197 11.30 0.59 -9.14
N GLN A 198 11.31 -0.29 -10.13
CA GLN A 198 11.17 -1.72 -9.92
C GLN A 198 12.30 -2.49 -10.61
N TRP A 199 12.76 -3.58 -10.03
CA TRP A 199 13.85 -4.38 -10.62
C TRP A 199 13.37 -5.13 -11.86
N GLY A 200 14.06 -4.96 -12.98
CA GLY A 200 13.85 -5.70 -14.23
C GLY A 200 14.79 -6.88 -14.43
N SER A 201 15.96 -6.85 -13.77
CA SER A 201 16.92 -7.94 -13.62
C SER A 201 17.82 -7.65 -12.41
N LYS A 202 18.93 -8.37 -12.23
CA LYS A 202 19.88 -8.09 -11.13
C LYS A 202 20.47 -6.67 -11.19
N ASP A 203 20.70 -6.15 -12.40
CA ASP A 203 21.39 -4.87 -12.63
C ASP A 203 20.57 -3.89 -13.50
N GLU A 204 19.29 -4.20 -13.73
CA GLU A 204 18.39 -3.37 -14.56
C GLU A 204 17.20 -2.91 -13.72
N ILE A 205 16.88 -1.62 -13.83
CA ILE A 205 15.73 -0.97 -13.20
C ILE A 205 14.72 -0.56 -14.26
N TRP A 206 13.44 -0.64 -13.92
CA TRP A 206 12.30 -0.22 -14.72
C TRP A 206 11.57 0.90 -13.99
N TYR A 207 11.05 1.88 -14.73
CA TYR A 207 10.39 3.04 -14.15
C TYR A 207 9.49 3.75 -15.14
N LEU A 208 8.49 4.45 -14.59
CA LEU A 208 7.70 5.43 -15.33
C LEU A 208 8.43 6.76 -15.31
N ASP A 209 8.73 7.28 -16.49
CA ASP A 209 9.46 8.53 -16.68
C ASP A 209 8.46 9.70 -16.63
N TRP A 210 7.99 10.00 -15.42
CA TRP A 210 7.07 11.10 -15.16
C TRP A 210 7.75 12.44 -15.39
N ASN A 211 7.02 13.38 -15.98
CA ASN A 211 7.47 14.76 -16.12
C ASN A 211 7.26 15.49 -14.80
N GLU A 212 8.34 15.95 -14.17
CA GLU A 212 8.30 16.66 -12.88
C GLU A 212 7.71 18.09 -13.00
N GLU A 213 7.66 18.66 -14.20
CA GLU A 213 7.19 20.04 -14.42
C GLU A 213 5.69 20.14 -14.70
N GLN A 214 5.05 19.05 -15.15
CA GLN A 214 3.66 19.08 -15.59
C GLN A 214 2.89 17.84 -15.10
N PRO A 215 1.69 18.03 -14.51
CA PRO A 215 0.84 16.91 -14.13
C PRO A 215 0.45 16.13 -15.39
N ASN A 216 0.78 14.84 -15.38
CA ASN A 216 0.40 13.91 -16.43
C ASN A 216 -0.33 12.74 -15.80
N LEU A 217 -1.30 12.20 -16.51
CA LEU A 217 -2.06 11.02 -16.09
C LEU A 217 -1.44 9.70 -16.59
N THR A 218 -0.45 9.80 -17.47
CA THR A 218 0.32 8.67 -18.00
C THR A 218 1.78 9.07 -18.18
N ALA A 219 2.65 8.06 -18.18
CA ALA A 219 4.07 8.22 -18.47
C ALA A 219 4.59 7.08 -19.36
N PRO A 220 5.66 7.31 -20.12
CA PRO A 220 6.36 6.25 -20.82
C PRO A 220 7.12 5.35 -19.84
N LEU A 221 7.05 4.03 -20.07
CA LEU A 221 7.77 3.01 -19.33
C LEU A 221 9.14 2.76 -19.95
N PHE A 222 10.18 2.89 -19.15
CA PHE A 222 11.58 2.69 -19.53
C PHE A 222 12.25 1.60 -18.70
N LYS A 223 13.38 1.11 -19.24
CA LYS A 223 14.38 0.37 -18.48
C LYS A 223 15.76 0.95 -18.65
N GLN A 224 16.59 0.80 -17.62
CA GLN A 224 17.95 1.30 -17.58
C GLN A 224 18.85 0.34 -16.82
N ASN A 225 20.05 0.09 -17.34
CA ASN A 225 21.09 -0.63 -16.61
C ASN A 225 21.80 0.31 -15.61
N LEU A 226 22.05 -0.17 -14.39
CA LEU A 226 22.67 0.64 -13.33
C LEU A 226 24.15 0.98 -13.60
N ALA A 227 24.86 0.19 -14.41
CA ALA A 227 26.30 0.37 -14.65
C ALA A 227 26.63 1.39 -15.75
N ASP A 228 25.88 1.41 -16.86
CA ASP A 228 26.17 2.25 -18.03
C ASP A 228 25.12 3.32 -18.32
N ALA A 229 24.03 3.36 -17.55
CA ALA A 229 22.91 4.27 -17.68
C ALA A 229 22.25 4.29 -19.08
N GLN A 230 22.38 3.21 -19.87
CA GLN A 230 21.68 3.12 -21.16
C GLN A 230 20.17 2.96 -20.94
N LYS A 231 19.41 3.99 -21.31
CA LYS A 231 17.95 4.05 -21.25
C LYS A 231 17.32 3.46 -22.51
N LYS A 232 16.36 2.55 -22.35
CA LYS A 232 15.58 1.94 -23.44
C LYS A 232 14.08 2.01 -23.15
N GLY A 233 13.32 2.55 -24.10
CA GLY A 233 11.85 2.58 -24.01
C GLY A 233 11.23 1.19 -24.17
N ILE A 234 10.19 0.93 -23.37
CA ILE A 234 9.39 -0.30 -23.44
C ILE A 234 8.02 0.00 -24.04
N MET A 235 7.33 1.01 -23.49
CA MET A 235 5.94 1.31 -23.77
C MET A 235 5.66 2.79 -23.55
N LEU A 236 4.69 3.36 -24.29
CA LEU A 236 4.15 4.69 -24.02
C LEU A 236 2.82 4.60 -23.27
N ASP A 237 2.39 5.73 -22.71
CA ASP A 237 1.05 5.95 -22.14
C ASP A 237 0.65 4.92 -21.07
N ILE A 238 1.53 4.70 -20.10
CA ILE A 238 1.28 3.82 -18.96
C ILE A 238 0.82 4.62 -17.76
N ILE A 239 -0.26 4.16 -17.12
CA ILE A 239 -0.72 4.69 -15.83
C ILE A 239 0.12 4.06 -14.70
N TYR A 240 0.24 2.74 -14.75
CA TYR A 240 0.89 1.96 -13.70
C TYR A 240 1.54 0.71 -14.29
N PHE A 241 2.60 0.22 -13.66
CA PHE A 241 3.16 -1.09 -13.96
C PHE A 241 3.59 -1.84 -12.69
N LYS A 242 3.54 -3.16 -12.77
CA LYS A 242 4.18 -4.04 -11.78
C LYS A 242 5.02 -5.08 -12.49
N LYS A 243 6.29 -5.12 -12.14
CA LYS A 243 7.26 -6.13 -12.51
C LYS A 243 7.20 -7.28 -11.53
N MET A 244 7.12 -8.48 -12.07
CA MET A 244 7.27 -9.76 -11.39
C MET A 244 8.55 -10.42 -11.91
N LYS A 245 8.93 -11.61 -11.45
CA LYS A 245 10.23 -12.21 -11.80
C LYS A 245 10.31 -12.55 -13.28
N HIS A 246 9.26 -13.14 -13.85
CA HIS A 246 9.20 -13.67 -15.22
C HIS A 246 8.10 -13.01 -16.08
N SER A 247 7.35 -12.09 -15.50
CA SER A 247 6.26 -11.39 -16.17
C SER A 247 6.13 -9.96 -15.64
N TYR A 248 5.26 -9.19 -16.25
CA TYR A 248 4.85 -7.89 -15.73
C TYR A 248 3.44 -7.59 -16.22
N PHE A 249 2.75 -6.69 -15.54
CA PHE A 249 1.53 -6.10 -16.10
C PHE A 249 1.63 -4.59 -16.12
N VAL A 250 0.83 -3.99 -17.00
CA VAL A 250 0.64 -2.55 -17.06
C VAL A 250 -0.85 -2.24 -17.06
N ILE A 251 -1.18 -1.07 -16.54
CA ILE A 251 -2.51 -0.50 -16.57
C ILE A 251 -2.48 0.66 -17.56
N ARG A 252 -3.43 0.63 -18.50
CA ARG A 252 -3.69 1.73 -19.43
C ARG A 252 -5.17 2.05 -19.45
N ASP A 253 -5.47 3.29 -19.78
CA ASP A 253 -6.84 3.68 -20.06
C ASP A 253 -7.29 3.22 -21.46
N GLU A 254 -8.60 3.13 -21.65
CA GLU A 254 -9.21 3.05 -22.96
C GLU A 254 -9.62 4.48 -23.40
N SER A 255 -8.84 5.05 -24.32
CA SER A 255 -9.06 6.41 -24.82
C SER A 255 -10.39 6.52 -25.57
N GLU A 256 -11.32 7.28 -24.98
CA GLU A 256 -12.40 8.12 -25.55
C GLU A 256 -13.54 8.26 -24.53
N THR A 257 -13.79 7.23 -23.72
CA THR A 257 -14.90 7.21 -22.75
C THR A 257 -14.46 7.23 -21.30
N PHE A 258 -13.17 7.04 -21.01
CA PHE A 258 -12.60 7.01 -19.65
C PHE A 258 -13.44 6.19 -18.67
N SER A 259 -13.94 5.03 -19.11
CA SER A 259 -14.87 4.21 -18.32
C SER A 259 -14.25 2.92 -17.80
N LYS A 260 -13.12 2.48 -18.36
CA LYS A 260 -12.47 1.22 -17.97
C LYS A 260 -10.96 1.33 -18.09
N ALA A 261 -10.25 0.72 -17.15
CA ALA A 261 -8.82 0.50 -17.26
C ALA A 261 -8.56 -0.92 -17.78
N THR A 262 -7.58 -1.05 -18.66
CA THR A 262 -7.12 -2.34 -19.21
C THR A 262 -5.83 -2.75 -18.53
N TYR A 263 -5.87 -3.90 -17.88
CA TYR A 263 -4.74 -4.56 -17.27
C TYR A 263 -4.19 -5.56 -18.28
N THR A 264 -2.97 -5.36 -18.77
CA THR A 264 -2.36 -6.25 -19.76
C THR A 264 -1.10 -6.89 -19.19
N PHE A 265 -1.04 -8.22 -19.21
CA PHE A 265 0.10 -9.01 -18.77
C PHE A 265 1.00 -9.33 -19.95
N TYR A 266 2.30 -9.29 -19.70
CA TYR A 266 3.34 -9.59 -20.68
C TYR A 266 4.39 -10.51 -20.08
N ASN A 267 5.04 -11.29 -20.94
CA ASN A 267 6.28 -11.99 -20.58
C ASN A 267 7.51 -11.08 -20.78
N GLU A 268 8.70 -11.58 -20.42
CA GLU A 268 9.97 -10.84 -20.55
C GLU A 268 10.35 -10.48 -22.00
N LYS A 269 9.72 -11.13 -23.00
CA LYS A 269 9.90 -10.81 -24.43
C LYS A 269 8.91 -9.75 -24.92
N ASN A 270 8.19 -9.10 -24.01
CA ASN A 270 7.11 -8.14 -24.27
C ASN A 270 5.96 -8.73 -25.11
N GLN A 271 5.76 -10.05 -25.06
CA GLN A 271 4.62 -10.69 -25.70
C GLN A 271 3.44 -10.66 -24.74
N SER A 272 2.29 -10.17 -25.21
CA SER A 272 1.05 -10.15 -24.44
C SER A 272 0.63 -11.58 -24.08
N LEU A 273 0.35 -11.81 -22.80
CA LEU A 273 -0.11 -13.08 -22.26
C LEU A 273 -1.64 -13.11 -22.19
N ALA A 274 -2.21 -12.11 -21.51
CA ALA A 274 -3.65 -11.94 -21.36
C ALA A 274 -3.97 -10.50 -20.95
N ALA A 275 -5.22 -10.10 -21.05
CA ALA A 275 -5.71 -8.82 -20.57
C ALA A 275 -7.12 -8.94 -20.02
N PHE A 276 -7.44 -8.10 -19.04
CA PHE A 276 -8.79 -7.93 -18.54
C PHE A 276 -9.08 -6.44 -18.31
N LYS A 277 -10.36 -6.12 -18.14
CA LYS A 277 -10.83 -4.75 -18.00
C LYS A 277 -11.71 -4.62 -16.77
N ILE A 278 -11.49 -3.56 -16.01
CA ILE A 278 -12.34 -3.18 -14.88
C ILE A 278 -12.78 -1.73 -15.01
N PRO A 279 -13.94 -1.33 -14.44
CA PRO A 279 -14.23 0.08 -14.25
C PRO A 279 -13.12 0.73 -13.42
N HIS A 280 -12.82 2.00 -13.66
CA HIS A 280 -11.77 2.71 -12.93
C HIS A 280 -12.35 3.93 -12.21
N LEU A 281 -11.66 4.36 -11.17
CA LEU A 281 -11.91 5.66 -10.54
C LEU A 281 -10.69 6.57 -10.76
N LYS A 282 -10.93 7.84 -10.98
CA LYS A 282 -9.87 8.86 -11.10
C LYS A 282 -10.30 10.18 -10.49
N ASN A 283 -9.35 11.07 -10.24
CA ASN A 283 -9.63 12.48 -9.97
C ASN A 283 -8.97 13.34 -11.06
N PHE A 284 -8.76 14.64 -10.79
CA PHE A 284 -8.15 15.55 -11.77
C PHE A 284 -6.67 15.22 -12.05
N SER A 285 -5.94 14.72 -11.06
CA SER A 285 -4.48 14.60 -11.10
C SER A 285 -3.97 13.16 -11.09
N ASP A 286 -4.83 12.19 -10.76
CA ASP A 286 -4.39 10.82 -10.57
C ASP A 286 -5.49 9.78 -10.82
N TRP A 287 -5.05 8.53 -10.95
CA TRP A 287 -5.86 7.33 -11.03
C TRP A 287 -5.89 6.62 -9.69
N LEU A 288 -7.06 6.19 -9.24
CA LEU A 288 -7.10 5.20 -8.17
C LEU A 288 -6.71 3.85 -8.77
N ILE A 289 -5.52 3.38 -8.40
CA ILE A 289 -5.12 1.99 -8.64
C ILE A 289 -5.62 1.17 -7.45
N PRO A 290 -6.61 0.28 -7.64
CA PRO A 290 -7.09 -0.55 -6.55
C PRO A 290 -5.98 -1.43 -5.98
N TYR A 291 -6.07 -1.73 -4.68
CA TYR A 291 -5.13 -2.65 -4.06
C TYR A 291 -5.22 -4.01 -4.74
N TYR A 292 -4.07 -4.69 -4.77
CA TYR A 292 -3.94 -5.96 -5.41
C TYR A 292 -2.84 -6.78 -4.76
N ASP A 293 -2.93 -8.09 -4.96
CA ASP A 293 -1.83 -9.02 -4.72
C ASP A 293 -1.73 -10.00 -5.90
N TYR A 294 -0.58 -10.63 -6.10
CA TYR A 294 -0.36 -11.56 -7.19
C TYR A 294 0.44 -12.77 -6.76
N ASN A 295 0.21 -13.86 -7.49
CA ASN A 295 1.01 -15.07 -7.37
C ASN A 295 1.51 -15.48 -8.75
N GLU A 296 2.80 -15.25 -8.99
CA GLU A 296 3.38 -15.51 -10.30
C GLU A 296 3.44 -17.01 -10.63
N THR A 297 3.62 -17.87 -9.63
CA THR A 297 3.63 -19.34 -9.80
C THR A 297 2.27 -19.87 -10.24
N LYS A 298 1.19 -19.36 -9.63
CA LYS A 298 -0.21 -19.68 -9.99
C LYS A 298 -0.70 -18.88 -11.20
N GLN A 299 0.03 -17.84 -11.57
CA GLN A 299 -0.31 -16.89 -12.61
C GLN A 299 -1.64 -16.17 -12.35
N THR A 300 -1.87 -15.77 -11.10
CA THR A 300 -3.11 -15.16 -10.62
C THR A 300 -2.88 -13.76 -10.05
N LEU A 301 -3.75 -12.81 -10.42
CA LEU A 301 -3.87 -11.49 -9.81
C LEU A 301 -5.18 -11.45 -9.03
N LEU A 302 -5.13 -10.99 -7.78
CA LEU A 302 -6.28 -10.62 -6.98
C LEU A 302 -6.32 -9.09 -6.89
N THR A 303 -7.43 -8.46 -7.27
CA THR A 303 -7.55 -6.99 -7.20
C THR A 303 -9.00 -6.57 -6.97
N PHE A 304 -9.18 -5.41 -6.36
CA PHE A 304 -10.50 -4.80 -6.22
C PHE A 304 -10.93 -4.13 -7.52
N ALA A 305 -12.21 -4.28 -7.86
CA ALA A 305 -12.84 -3.58 -8.97
C ALA A 305 -14.03 -2.78 -8.46
N PRO A 306 -14.10 -1.46 -8.74
CA PRO A 306 -15.28 -0.67 -8.42
C PRO A 306 -16.47 -1.18 -9.26
N ASP A 307 -17.68 -1.08 -8.71
CA ASP A 307 -18.90 -1.51 -9.38
C ASP A 307 -19.22 -0.69 -10.65
N LYS A 308 -18.75 0.56 -10.69
CA LYS A 308 -18.87 1.49 -11.81
C LYS A 308 -17.70 2.46 -11.87
N ALA A 309 -17.49 3.06 -13.03
CA ALA A 309 -16.50 4.11 -13.20
C ALA A 309 -16.98 5.44 -12.61
N GLY A 310 -16.05 6.32 -12.26
CA GLY A 310 -16.42 7.61 -11.68
C GLY A 310 -15.26 8.42 -11.13
N ASN A 311 -15.61 9.51 -10.45
CA ASN A 311 -14.67 10.33 -9.72
C ASN A 311 -14.42 9.74 -8.32
N VAL A 312 -13.16 9.64 -7.89
CA VAL A 312 -12.77 9.07 -6.59
C VAL A 312 -13.44 9.81 -5.42
N ASP A 313 -13.44 11.13 -5.45
CA ASP A 313 -13.93 11.99 -4.35
C ASP A 313 -15.45 11.92 -4.16
N GLN A 314 -16.17 11.43 -5.17
CA GLN A 314 -17.63 11.30 -5.18
C GLN A 314 -18.09 9.84 -5.19
N TYR A 315 -17.18 8.89 -5.11
CA TYR A 315 -17.51 7.49 -5.22
C TYR A 315 -18.16 6.98 -3.94
N THR A 316 -19.38 6.46 -4.08
CA THR A 316 -20.17 5.84 -3.00
C THR A 316 -20.57 4.41 -3.31
N GLY A 317 -19.96 3.82 -4.36
CA GLY A 317 -20.18 2.43 -4.74
C GLY A 317 -19.35 1.48 -3.89
N SER A 318 -19.53 0.18 -4.12
CA SER A 318 -18.74 -0.87 -3.45
C SER A 318 -17.66 -1.43 -4.38
N PHE A 319 -16.75 -2.22 -3.84
CA PHE A 319 -15.79 -2.98 -4.62
C PHE A 319 -16.13 -4.47 -4.63
N SER A 320 -15.74 -5.14 -5.71
CA SER A 320 -15.69 -6.61 -5.78
C SER A 320 -14.24 -7.05 -5.82
N LEU A 321 -13.88 -8.08 -5.04
CA LEU A 321 -12.59 -8.75 -5.19
C LEU A 321 -12.66 -9.67 -6.42
N LEU A 322 -11.78 -9.44 -7.38
CA LEU A 322 -11.66 -10.24 -8.59
C LEU A 322 -10.39 -11.07 -8.56
N SER A 323 -10.47 -12.31 -9.02
CA SER A 323 -9.30 -13.09 -9.42
C SER A 323 -9.18 -13.12 -10.94
N PHE A 324 -7.95 -12.99 -11.43
CA PHE A 324 -7.65 -13.10 -12.84
C PHE A 324 -6.45 -14.02 -13.05
N ASN A 325 -6.65 -15.11 -13.77
CA ASN A 325 -5.58 -16.01 -14.16
C ASN A 325 -5.05 -15.65 -15.55
N TRP A 326 -3.84 -15.10 -15.66
CA TRP A 326 -3.28 -14.65 -16.95
C TRP A 326 -2.70 -15.78 -17.81
N LYS A 327 -2.75 -17.04 -17.33
CA LYS A 327 -2.46 -18.22 -18.15
C LYS A 327 -3.69 -18.69 -18.91
N THR A 328 -4.84 -18.74 -18.24
CA THR A 328 -6.10 -19.23 -18.82
C THR A 328 -6.96 -18.10 -19.40
N GLY A 329 -6.72 -16.86 -18.98
CA GLY A 329 -7.57 -15.70 -19.29
C GLY A 329 -8.88 -15.68 -18.49
N THR A 330 -9.01 -16.53 -17.47
CA THR A 330 -10.24 -16.62 -16.66
C THR A 330 -10.27 -15.49 -15.64
N GLN A 331 -11.42 -14.81 -15.55
CA GLN A 331 -11.72 -13.84 -14.51
C GLN A 331 -12.87 -14.35 -13.67
N GLU A 332 -12.72 -14.37 -12.36
CA GLU A 332 -13.77 -14.76 -11.42
C GLU A 332 -14.01 -13.64 -10.41
N LYS A 333 -15.26 -13.52 -9.98
CA LYS A 333 -15.61 -12.63 -8.89
C LYS A 333 -15.57 -13.43 -7.60
N GLU A 334 -14.60 -13.13 -6.75
CA GLU A 334 -14.41 -13.88 -5.52
C GLU A 334 -15.42 -13.46 -4.46
N MET A 335 -15.56 -12.15 -4.27
CA MET A 335 -16.41 -11.54 -3.27
C MET A 335 -16.97 -10.21 -3.77
N THR A 336 -18.05 -9.74 -3.15
CA THR A 336 -18.72 -8.47 -3.42
C THR A 336 -18.86 -7.65 -2.15
N GLN A 337 -19.18 -6.36 -2.30
CA GLN A 337 -19.50 -5.48 -1.16
C GLN A 337 -18.32 -5.32 -0.20
N LEU A 338 -17.10 -5.25 -0.76
CA LEU A 338 -15.88 -4.94 -0.02
C LEU A 338 -15.49 -3.48 -0.25
N GLU A 339 -14.59 -2.99 0.60
CA GLU A 339 -13.91 -1.72 0.41
C GLU A 339 -12.59 -1.95 -0.35
N ASN A 340 -12.04 -0.88 -0.95
CA ASN A 340 -10.70 -0.93 -1.55
C ASN A 340 -9.64 -0.67 -0.48
N GLU A 341 -9.30 -1.72 0.28
CA GLU A 341 -8.29 -1.67 1.35
C GLU A 341 -7.09 -2.56 1.01
N PRO A 342 -5.93 -2.38 1.68
CA PRO A 342 -4.74 -3.20 1.44
C PRO A 342 -5.04 -4.70 1.48
N LEU A 343 -4.37 -5.45 0.62
CA LEU A 343 -4.49 -6.91 0.48
C LEU A 343 -3.11 -7.56 0.44
N SER A 344 -2.91 -8.67 1.15
CA SER A 344 -1.70 -9.50 1.05
C SER A 344 -2.04 -10.97 1.29
N CYS A 345 -1.84 -11.82 0.29
CA CYS A 345 -2.19 -13.23 0.34
C CYS A 345 -0.97 -14.11 0.64
N SER A 346 -1.25 -15.23 1.30
CA SER A 346 -0.28 -16.31 1.46
C SER A 346 0.13 -16.87 0.09
N GLN A 347 1.27 -17.58 -0.02
CA GLN A 347 1.72 -18.11 -1.31
C GLN A 347 0.78 -19.20 -1.88
N ASN A 348 -0.02 -19.85 -1.05
CA ASN A 348 -1.11 -20.72 -1.50
C ASN A 348 -2.40 -19.93 -1.80
N GLN A 349 -2.51 -18.64 -1.49
CA GLN A 349 -3.71 -17.81 -1.70
C GLN A 349 -4.98 -18.41 -1.09
N ASP A 350 -4.85 -19.29 -0.08
CA ASP A 350 -6.00 -19.78 0.67
C ASP A 350 -6.48 -18.71 1.67
N TRP A 351 -5.56 -17.83 2.07
CA TRP A 351 -5.80 -16.75 3.02
C TRP A 351 -5.24 -15.42 2.50
N CYS A 352 -5.98 -14.34 2.72
CA CYS A 352 -5.49 -12.99 2.43
C CYS A 352 -5.71 -12.04 3.60
N LEU A 353 -4.63 -11.41 4.06
CA LEU A 353 -4.68 -10.27 4.98
C LEU A 353 -5.39 -9.10 4.30
N TYR A 354 -6.26 -8.42 5.04
CA TYR A 354 -7.13 -7.36 4.53
C TYR A 354 -7.32 -6.24 5.56
N GLY A 355 -7.33 -4.99 5.11
CA GLY A 355 -7.48 -3.80 5.95
C GLY A 355 -6.20 -2.97 6.07
N TYR A 356 -6.31 -1.73 6.55
CA TYR A 356 -5.18 -0.79 6.60
C TYR A 356 -4.08 -1.19 7.58
N GLN A 357 -4.41 -1.98 8.60
CA GLN A 357 -3.47 -2.57 9.54
C GLN A 357 -3.34 -4.09 9.34
N PHE A 358 -3.94 -4.63 8.27
CA PHE A 358 -4.13 -6.07 8.06
C PHE A 358 -4.78 -6.74 9.28
N GLU A 359 -5.78 -6.06 9.84
CA GLU A 359 -6.53 -6.48 11.02
C GLU A 359 -7.60 -7.53 10.73
N ASN A 360 -7.87 -7.80 9.45
CA ASN A 360 -8.78 -8.83 8.99
C ASN A 360 -8.05 -9.87 8.11
N ILE A 361 -8.66 -11.04 7.97
CA ILE A 361 -8.24 -12.11 7.06
C ILE A 361 -9.44 -12.59 6.24
N ILE A 362 -9.21 -12.81 4.96
CA ILE A 362 -10.17 -13.37 4.02
C ILE A 362 -9.85 -14.87 3.88
N ASP A 363 -10.83 -15.72 4.15
CA ASP A 363 -10.83 -17.12 3.69
C ASP A 363 -11.24 -17.14 2.23
N MET A 364 -10.30 -17.43 1.33
CA MET A 364 -10.58 -17.43 -0.11
C MET A 364 -11.46 -18.61 -0.54
N ASN A 365 -11.46 -19.71 0.23
CA ASN A 365 -12.31 -20.88 -0.04
C ASN A 365 -13.72 -20.67 0.50
N GLY A 366 -13.82 -20.19 1.74
CA GLY A 366 -15.08 -19.85 2.39
C GLY A 366 -15.75 -18.60 1.84
N LYS A 367 -14.98 -17.69 1.23
CA LYS A 367 -15.39 -16.36 0.76
C LYS A 367 -15.96 -15.50 1.89
N GLU A 368 -15.33 -15.58 3.05
CA GLU A 368 -15.71 -14.87 4.27
C GLU A 368 -14.53 -14.06 4.82
N VAL A 369 -14.85 -12.96 5.51
CA VAL A 369 -13.87 -12.10 6.17
C VAL A 369 -14.00 -12.26 7.68
N TYR A 370 -12.87 -12.49 8.34
CA TYR A 370 -12.79 -12.63 9.79
C TYR A 370 -11.82 -11.60 10.39
N PRO A 371 -12.10 -11.05 11.57
CA PRO A 371 -11.10 -10.27 12.31
C PRO A 371 -9.94 -11.18 12.73
N LEU A 372 -8.69 -10.72 12.59
CA LEU A 372 -7.51 -11.51 12.95
C LEU A 372 -7.18 -11.55 14.44
N PHE A 373 -7.73 -10.61 15.20
CA PHE A 373 -7.51 -10.51 16.63
C PHE A 373 -8.83 -10.25 17.33
N LYS A 374 -9.14 -11.06 18.33
CA LYS A 374 -10.27 -10.81 19.24
C LYS A 374 -9.77 -9.87 20.35
N GLN A 375 -10.33 -8.67 20.41
CA GLN A 375 -10.10 -7.72 21.50
C GLN A 375 -11.01 -8.01 22.69
#